data_AF-A0A952A6I7-F1
#
_entry.id   AF-A0A952A6I7-F1
#
_cell.length_a   1.000
_cell.length_b   1.000
_cell.length_c   1.000
_cell.angle_alpha   90.00
_cell.angle_beta   90.00
_cell.angle_gamma   90.00
#
_symmetry.space_group_name_H-M   'P 1'
#
loop_
_entity.id
_entity.type
_entity.pdbx_description
1 polymer ?
#
loop_
_entity_poly.entity_id
_entity_poly.type
_entity_poly.pdbx_seq_one_letter_code
_entity_poly.pdbx_strand_id
1 'polypeptide(L)'
;MTLTADLVIATAIAYVGLLFLVAFLGDRHTRNRDGGFLRSPFVYTLSISVYCTSWTFYGAVGSAARNGLEFVTIYLGPTLVFVGWWFILRRLVRISHDQRITSIADLLSSRFGKSNRLAVLVTILAVIAIAPYIALQLKAVTSSIETVAGASEFGRGSLEGWDEVGLAFGVAAGMAVFTILFGTRNVDAKEQHHGVVAAIALEAVVKLAALVAVGTSVVYVSGGMEAIYTRAA
;
A
#
# COMPACT_ATOMS: atom_id res chain seq x y z
N MET A 1 11.80 14.73 -19.74
CA MET A 1 11.91 15.80 -18.73
C MET A 1 12.15 15.12 -17.39
N THR A 2 13.35 15.21 -16.85
CA THR A 2 13.67 14.70 -15.50
C THR A 2 13.41 15.80 -14.49
N LEU A 3 12.81 15.46 -13.34
CA LEU A 3 12.57 16.41 -12.24
C LEU A 3 13.82 16.46 -11.35
N THR A 4 14.08 17.56 -10.64
CA THR A 4 15.20 17.59 -9.68
C THR A 4 14.89 16.70 -8.48
N ALA A 5 15.91 16.03 -7.92
CA ALA A 5 15.72 15.12 -6.78
C ALA A 5 15.06 15.84 -5.58
N ASP A 6 15.48 17.09 -5.32
CA ASP A 6 14.91 17.92 -4.25
C ASP A 6 13.41 18.16 -4.44
N LEU A 7 12.97 18.38 -5.68
CA LEU A 7 11.55 18.57 -5.99
C LEU A 7 10.76 17.28 -5.79
N VAL A 8 11.33 16.12 -6.18
CA VAL A 8 10.70 14.80 -5.98
C VAL A 8 10.54 14.51 -4.49
N ILE A 9 11.60 14.70 -3.70
CA ILE A 9 11.60 14.48 -2.25
C ILE A 9 10.66 15.46 -1.56
N ALA A 10 10.70 16.76 -1.90
CA ALA A 10 9.82 17.76 -1.32
C ALA A 10 8.35 17.47 -1.64
N THR A 11 8.03 17.05 -2.86
CA THR A 11 6.67 16.67 -3.25
C THR A 11 6.21 15.43 -2.50
N ALA A 12 7.07 14.42 -2.32
CA ALA A 12 6.76 13.22 -1.55
C ALA A 12 6.47 13.55 -0.08
N ILE A 13 7.32 14.37 0.55
CA ILE A 13 7.12 14.83 1.94
C ILE A 13 5.83 15.65 2.06
N ALA A 14 5.58 16.58 1.12
CA ALA A 14 4.36 17.38 1.11
C ALA A 14 3.11 16.51 0.94
N TYR A 15 3.16 15.51 0.07
CA TYR A 15 2.06 14.57 -0.14
C TYR A 15 1.78 13.73 1.12
N VAL A 16 2.81 13.18 1.77
CA VAL A 16 2.68 12.49 3.05
C VAL A 16 2.13 13.42 4.12
N GLY A 17 2.60 14.66 4.18
CA GLY A 17 2.08 15.70 5.07
C GLY A 17 0.60 16.03 4.82
N LEU A 18 0.16 16.03 3.56
CA LEU A 18 -1.25 16.20 3.19
C LEU A 18 -2.10 15.01 3.62
N LEU A 19 -1.67 13.77 3.35
CA LEU A 19 -2.36 12.58 3.83
C LEU A 19 -2.49 12.58 5.35
N PHE A 20 -1.43 13.02 6.04
CA PHE A 20 -1.43 13.19 7.47
C PHE A 20 -2.41 14.26 7.95
N LEU A 21 -2.43 15.43 7.30
CA LEU A 21 -3.38 16.49 7.60
C LEU A 21 -4.82 16.00 7.46
N VAL A 22 -5.11 15.23 6.41
CA VAL A 22 -6.42 14.61 6.19
C VAL A 22 -6.77 13.63 7.32
N ALA A 23 -5.81 12.79 7.75
CA ALA A 23 -6.03 11.90 8.87
C ALA A 23 -6.33 12.66 10.17
N PHE A 24 -5.51 13.65 10.51
CA PHE A 24 -5.67 14.47 11.71
C PHE A 24 -7.00 15.25 11.72
N LEU A 25 -7.36 15.86 10.58
CA LEU A 25 -8.63 16.56 10.43
C LEU A 25 -9.81 15.58 10.51
N GLY A 26 -9.70 14.39 9.92
CA GLY A 26 -10.71 13.34 9.98
C GLY A 26 -10.99 12.86 11.41
N ASP A 27 -9.93 12.63 12.20
CA ASP A 27 -10.07 12.27 13.61
C ASP A 27 -10.69 13.41 14.43
N ARG A 28 -10.25 14.66 14.22
CA ARG A 28 -10.83 15.84 14.90
C ARG A 28 -12.29 16.06 14.55
N HIS A 29 -12.69 15.82 13.29
CA HIS A 29 -14.07 16.01 12.85
C HIS A 29 -15.01 14.97 13.45
N THR A 30 -14.57 13.71 13.51
CA THR A 30 -15.35 12.60 14.09
C THR A 30 -15.53 12.74 15.60
N ARG A 31 -14.58 13.36 16.30
CA ARG A 31 -14.68 13.61 17.73
C ARG A 31 -15.72 14.69 18.09
N ASN A 32 -16.08 15.57 17.14
CA ASN A 32 -16.92 16.73 17.38
C ASN A 32 -18.30 16.68 16.70
N ARG A 33 -18.55 15.75 15.76
CA ARG A 33 -19.84 15.56 15.07
C ARG A 33 -20.06 14.09 14.74
N ASP A 34 -21.32 13.65 14.72
CA ASP A 34 -21.69 12.30 14.28
C ASP A 34 -21.09 12.01 12.89
N GLY A 35 -20.11 11.10 12.83
CA GLY A 35 -19.23 10.83 11.70
C GLY A 35 -19.88 10.17 10.48
N GLY A 36 -21.04 10.65 10.04
CA GLY A 36 -21.85 10.04 8.96
C GLY A 36 -21.11 9.87 7.64
N PHE A 37 -20.30 10.85 7.22
CA PHE A 37 -19.56 10.78 5.94
C PHE A 37 -18.38 9.79 5.99
N LEU A 38 -17.67 9.72 7.12
CA LEU A 38 -16.54 8.80 7.33
C LEU A 38 -16.97 7.34 7.54
N ARG A 39 -18.26 7.12 7.83
CA ARG A 39 -18.92 5.80 7.86
C ARG A 39 -19.55 5.42 6.53
N SER A 40 -19.39 6.24 5.49
CA SER A 40 -19.91 5.93 4.17
C SER A 40 -19.32 4.62 3.62
N PRO A 41 -20.13 3.74 3.00
CA PRO A 41 -19.65 2.52 2.36
C PRO A 41 -18.51 2.77 1.38
N PHE A 42 -18.52 3.91 0.67
CA PHE A 42 -17.47 4.25 -0.28
C PHE A 42 -16.11 4.43 0.38
N VAL A 43 -16.05 5.16 1.50
CA VAL A 43 -14.79 5.39 2.24
C VAL A 43 -14.23 4.06 2.74
N TYR A 44 -15.10 3.19 3.24
CA TYR A 44 -14.69 1.85 3.66
C TYR A 44 -14.19 1.00 2.48
N THR A 45 -14.92 0.94 1.37
CA THR A 45 -14.50 0.20 0.17
C THR A 45 -13.18 0.72 -0.40
N LEU A 46 -13.00 2.04 -0.49
CA LEU A 46 -11.74 2.64 -0.94
C LEU A 46 -10.61 2.34 0.05
N SER A 47 -10.88 2.31 1.36
CA SER A 47 -9.86 1.98 2.34
C SER A 47 -9.33 0.55 2.23
N ILE A 48 -10.16 -0.41 1.80
CA ILE A 48 -9.73 -1.78 1.56
C ILE A 48 -8.68 -1.84 0.43
N SER A 49 -8.68 -0.86 -0.47
CA SER A 49 -7.65 -0.76 -1.53
C SER A 49 -6.26 -0.40 -1.02
N VAL A 50 -6.05 -0.27 0.30
CA VAL A 50 -4.70 -0.29 0.91
C VAL A 50 -3.91 -1.53 0.49
N TYR A 51 -4.62 -2.62 0.15
CA TYR A 51 -4.05 -3.81 -0.50
C TYR A 51 -3.25 -3.49 -1.77
N CYS A 52 -3.64 -2.47 -2.53
CA CYS A 52 -2.95 -2.02 -3.73
C CYS A 52 -1.70 -1.20 -3.37
N THR A 53 -0.59 -1.91 -3.18
CA THR A 53 0.74 -1.34 -2.89
C THR A 53 1.55 -1.14 -4.16
N SER A 54 2.80 -0.67 -4.03
CA SER A 54 3.74 -0.57 -5.15
C SER A 54 3.89 -1.90 -5.90
N TRP A 55 3.71 -3.05 -5.22
CA TRP A 55 3.67 -4.35 -5.88
C TRP A 55 2.58 -4.44 -6.95
N THR A 56 1.37 -3.93 -6.69
CA THR A 56 0.29 -3.96 -7.68
C THR A 56 0.56 -3.02 -8.84
N PHE A 57 1.12 -1.85 -8.60
CA PHE A 57 1.49 -0.89 -9.65
C PHE A 57 2.60 -1.44 -10.54
N TYR A 58 3.75 -1.78 -9.94
CA TYR A 58 4.91 -2.29 -10.69
C TYR A 58 4.67 -3.69 -11.25
N GLY A 59 3.96 -4.54 -10.52
CA GLY A 59 3.62 -5.90 -10.92
C GLY A 59 2.63 -5.90 -12.08
N ALA A 60 1.52 -5.18 -11.99
CA ALA A 60 0.52 -5.18 -13.05
C ALA A 60 1.03 -4.48 -14.32
N VAL A 61 1.56 -3.26 -14.19
CA VAL A 61 2.09 -2.51 -15.35
C VAL A 61 3.32 -3.21 -15.94
N GLY A 62 4.21 -3.72 -15.09
CA GLY A 62 5.41 -4.44 -15.53
C GLY A 62 5.11 -5.79 -16.16
N SER A 63 4.13 -6.55 -15.65
CA SER A 63 3.66 -7.79 -16.25
C SER A 63 2.94 -7.53 -17.57
N ALA A 64 2.09 -6.49 -17.65
CA ALA A 64 1.49 -6.08 -18.92
C ALA A 64 2.55 -5.70 -19.97
N ALA A 65 3.61 -5.01 -19.55
CA ALA A 65 4.71 -4.65 -20.43
C ALA A 65 5.54 -5.86 -20.86
N ARG A 66 5.85 -6.83 -19.98
CA ARG A 66 6.75 -7.95 -20.31
C ARG A 66 6.05 -9.19 -20.85
N ASN A 67 4.92 -9.56 -20.25
CA ASN A 67 4.27 -10.87 -20.37
C ASN A 67 2.80 -10.78 -20.85
N GLY A 68 2.37 -9.62 -21.36
CA GLY A 68 1.04 -9.47 -21.94
C GLY A 68 -0.08 -9.64 -20.92
N LEU A 69 -0.92 -10.67 -21.07
CA LEU A 69 -2.15 -10.86 -20.26
C LEU A 69 -1.92 -11.39 -18.83
N GLU A 70 -0.69 -11.72 -18.43
CA GLU A 70 -0.41 -12.25 -17.10
C GLU A 70 -0.84 -11.29 -15.97
N PHE A 71 -0.85 -9.96 -16.20
CA PHE A 71 -1.33 -8.99 -15.21
C PHE A 71 -2.78 -9.23 -14.76
N VAL A 72 -3.61 -9.84 -15.62
CA VAL A 72 -5.02 -10.17 -15.28
C VAL A 72 -5.07 -11.15 -14.11
N THR A 73 -4.11 -12.08 -14.04
CA THR A 73 -4.06 -13.07 -12.95
C THR A 73 -3.77 -12.41 -11.60
N ILE A 74 -3.02 -11.30 -11.58
CA ILE A 74 -2.73 -10.51 -10.38
C ILE A 74 -4.03 -9.96 -9.78
N TYR A 75 -5.01 -9.58 -10.60
CA TYR A 75 -6.30 -9.08 -10.15
C TYR A 75 -7.35 -10.18 -9.94
N LEU A 76 -7.20 -11.33 -10.59
CA LEU A 76 -8.13 -12.45 -10.49
C LEU A 76 -8.20 -13.01 -9.06
N GLY A 77 -7.05 -13.18 -8.40
CA GLY A 77 -6.97 -13.67 -7.01
C GLY A 77 -7.78 -12.82 -6.03
N PRO A 78 -7.48 -11.51 -5.90
CA PRO A 78 -8.25 -10.59 -5.07
C PRO A 78 -9.74 -10.55 -5.46
N THR A 79 -10.06 -10.58 -6.75
CA THR A 79 -11.46 -10.59 -7.22
C THR A 79 -12.21 -11.81 -6.68
N LEU A 80 -11.61 -13.01 -6.74
CA LEU A 80 -12.20 -14.22 -6.15
C LEU A 80 -12.37 -14.10 -4.63
N VAL A 81 -11.40 -13.50 -3.93
CA VAL A 81 -11.50 -13.23 -2.49
C VAL A 81 -12.66 -12.27 -2.19
N PHE A 82 -12.86 -11.23 -3.01
CA PHE A 82 -13.99 -10.30 -2.87
C PHE A 82 -15.33 -10.95 -3.18
N VAL A 83 -15.41 -11.82 -4.18
CA VAL A 83 -16.61 -12.61 -4.47
C VAL A 83 -16.91 -13.58 -3.31
N GLY A 84 -15.89 -14.23 -2.77
CA GLY A 84 -15.98 -15.13 -1.61
C GLY A 84 -16.06 -14.42 -0.25
N TRP A 85 -16.01 -13.08 -0.23
CA TRP A 85 -15.84 -12.26 0.96
C TRP A 85 -16.88 -12.56 2.03
N TRP A 86 -18.14 -12.70 1.61
CA TRP A 86 -19.26 -12.92 2.50
C TRP A 86 -19.15 -14.23 3.31
N PHE A 87 -18.62 -15.30 2.71
CA PHE A 87 -18.55 -16.62 3.34
C PHE A 87 -17.35 -16.74 4.26
N ILE A 88 -16.18 -16.29 3.82
CA ILE A 88 -14.92 -16.51 4.54
C ILE A 88 -14.69 -15.40 5.56
N LEU A 89 -14.67 -14.14 5.13
CA LEU A 89 -14.22 -13.04 5.98
C LEU A 89 -15.23 -12.71 7.07
N ARG A 90 -16.53 -12.79 6.78
CA ARG A 90 -17.56 -12.59 7.83
C ARG A 90 -17.42 -13.61 8.96
N ARG A 91 -17.06 -14.86 8.64
CA ARG A 91 -16.83 -15.91 9.62
C ARG A 91 -15.57 -15.64 10.45
N LEU A 92 -14.48 -15.24 9.80
CA LEU A 92 -13.24 -14.89 10.49
C LEU A 92 -13.44 -13.70 11.43
N VAL A 93 -14.07 -12.61 10.96
CA VAL A 93 -14.35 -11.42 11.76
C VAL A 93 -15.21 -11.74 12.98
N ARG A 94 -16.24 -12.59 12.82
CA ARG A 94 -17.08 -13.02 13.94
C ARG A 94 -16.26 -13.77 15.00
N ILE A 95 -15.44 -14.74 14.58
CA ILE A 95 -14.57 -15.50 15.50
C ILE A 95 -13.59 -14.56 16.20
N SER A 96 -12.99 -13.63 15.47
CA SER A 96 -12.05 -12.66 16.04
C SER A 96 -12.71 -11.78 17.10
N HIS A 97 -13.94 -11.33 16.85
CA HIS A 97 -14.68 -10.52 17.81
C HIS A 97 -15.10 -11.34 19.06
N ASP A 98 -15.67 -12.53 18.85
CA ASP A 98 -16.17 -13.38 19.94
C ASP A 98 -15.05 -13.86 20.87
N GLN A 99 -13.86 -14.12 20.32
CA GLN A 99 -12.70 -14.60 21.08
C GLN A 99 -11.69 -13.50 21.44
N ARG A 100 -11.98 -12.23 21.12
CA ARG A 100 -11.09 -11.06 21.31
C ARG A 100 -9.70 -11.25 20.72
N ILE A 101 -9.64 -11.87 19.54
CA ILE A 101 -8.39 -12.13 18.82
C ILE A 101 -7.94 -10.86 18.11
N THR A 102 -6.69 -10.45 18.34
CA THR A 102 -6.12 -9.21 17.81
C THR A 102 -5.03 -9.43 16.76
N SER A 103 -4.62 -10.68 16.51
CA SER A 103 -3.57 -11.01 15.53
C SER A 103 -3.85 -12.31 14.77
N ILE A 104 -3.20 -12.49 13.61
CA ILE A 104 -3.29 -13.72 12.81
C ILE A 104 -2.71 -14.92 13.60
N ALA A 105 -1.65 -14.69 14.37
CA ALA A 105 -1.05 -15.72 15.23
C ALA A 105 -2.03 -16.22 16.29
N ASP A 106 -2.78 -15.31 16.91
CA ASP A 106 -3.80 -15.65 17.90
C ASP A 106 -5.04 -16.30 17.24
N LEU A 107 -5.39 -15.89 16.01
CA LEU A 107 -6.44 -16.53 15.22
C LEU A 107 -6.13 -18.00 14.89
N LEU A 108 -4.86 -18.29 14.57
CA LEU A 108 -4.42 -19.64 14.30
C LEU A 108 -4.27 -20.44 15.59
N SER A 109 -3.70 -19.87 16.64
CA SER A 109 -3.51 -20.54 17.94
C SER A 109 -4.83 -20.92 18.62
N SER A 110 -5.88 -20.10 18.47
CA SER A 110 -7.18 -20.32 19.10
C SER A 110 -7.89 -21.56 18.58
N ARG A 111 -7.60 -21.97 17.33
CA ARG A 111 -8.09 -23.24 16.76
C ARG A 111 -7.48 -24.48 17.40
N PHE A 112 -6.33 -24.34 18.05
CA PHE A 112 -5.58 -25.42 18.72
C PHE A 112 -5.53 -25.21 20.23
N GLY A 113 -6.62 -24.70 20.83
CA GLY A 113 -6.73 -24.52 22.28
C GLY A 113 -5.84 -23.40 22.84
N LYS A 114 -5.59 -22.33 22.07
CA LYS A 114 -4.72 -21.20 22.44
C LYS A 114 -3.27 -21.61 22.75
N SER A 115 -2.72 -22.51 21.92
CA SER A 115 -1.33 -22.97 22.06
C SER A 115 -0.34 -21.82 21.85
N ASN A 116 0.35 -21.43 22.93
CA ASN A 116 1.36 -20.37 22.88
C ASN A 116 2.51 -20.72 21.91
N ARG A 117 2.91 -21.99 21.85
CA ARG A 117 3.98 -22.44 20.93
C ARG A 117 3.59 -22.22 19.47
N LEU A 118 2.33 -22.46 19.11
CA LEU A 118 1.84 -22.22 17.75
C LEU A 118 1.79 -20.72 17.44
N ALA A 119 1.34 -19.89 18.39
CA ALA A 119 1.33 -18.44 18.22
C ALA A 119 2.73 -17.89 17.96
N VAL A 120 3.74 -18.33 18.73
CA VAL A 120 5.15 -17.94 18.52
C VAL A 120 5.64 -18.37 17.14
N LEU A 121 5.39 -19.62 16.74
CA LEU A 121 5.80 -20.13 15.43
C LEU A 121 5.21 -19.31 14.28
N VAL A 122 3.90 -19.05 14.32
CA VAL A 122 3.21 -18.23 13.30
C VAL A 122 3.77 -16.81 13.27
N THR A 123 4.07 -16.24 14.43
CA THR A 123 4.65 -14.88 14.51
C THR A 123 6.03 -14.83 13.86
N ILE A 124 6.91 -15.78 14.16
CA ILE A 124 8.24 -15.88 13.54
C ILE A 124 8.11 -16.05 12.02
N LEU A 125 7.22 -16.93 11.57
CA LEU A 125 6.99 -17.15 10.14
C LEU A 125 6.45 -15.89 9.45
N ALA A 126 5.53 -15.17 10.09
CA ALA A 126 5.02 -13.89 9.58
C ALA A 126 6.13 -12.83 9.48
N VAL A 127 7.00 -12.71 10.49
CA VAL A 127 8.14 -11.78 10.46
C VAL A 127 9.10 -12.12 9.32
N ILE A 128 9.46 -13.40 9.17
CA ILE A 128 10.34 -13.88 8.08
C ILE A 128 9.70 -13.61 6.71
N ALA A 129 8.38 -13.75 6.57
CA ALA A 129 7.67 -13.51 5.31
C ALA A 129 7.54 -12.01 4.98
N ILE A 130 7.31 -11.16 5.99
CA ILE A 130 7.08 -9.72 5.80
C ILE A 130 8.41 -8.97 5.57
N ALA A 131 9.51 -9.40 6.18
CA ALA A 131 10.81 -8.75 6.03
C ALA A 131 11.27 -8.58 4.55
N PRO A 132 11.29 -9.62 3.70
CA PRO A 132 11.65 -9.47 2.29
C PRO A 132 10.60 -8.66 1.51
N TYR A 133 9.33 -8.74 1.90
CA TYR A 133 8.29 -7.92 1.28
C TYR A 133 8.55 -6.43 1.52
N ILE A 134 8.88 -6.01 2.74
CA ILE A 134 9.25 -4.62 3.06
C ILE A 134 10.50 -4.21 2.27
N ALA A 135 11.51 -5.07 2.17
CA ALA A 135 12.71 -4.79 1.37
C ALA A 135 12.38 -4.54 -0.11
N LEU A 136 11.49 -5.35 -0.70
CA LEU A 136 11.01 -5.14 -2.07
C LEU A 136 10.22 -3.84 -2.23
N GLN A 137 9.42 -3.44 -1.23
CA GLN A 137 8.71 -2.17 -1.26
C GLN A 137 9.67 -0.97 -1.18
N LEU A 138 10.70 -1.04 -0.33
CA LEU A 138 11.72 0.01 -0.25
C LEU A 138 12.48 0.14 -1.58
N LYS A 139 12.86 -0.99 -2.18
CA LYS A 139 13.49 -1.01 -3.51
C LYS A 139 12.60 -0.41 -4.60
N ALA A 140 11.30 -0.68 -4.56
CA ALA A 140 10.36 -0.08 -5.50
C ALA A 140 10.38 1.45 -5.38
N VAL A 141 10.37 1.99 -4.15
CA VAL A 141 10.42 3.44 -3.89
C VAL A 141 11.74 4.06 -4.35
N THR A 142 12.89 3.45 -4.03
CA THR A 142 14.19 3.99 -4.45
C THR A 142 14.31 4.02 -5.97
N SER A 143 13.91 2.95 -6.63
CA SER A 143 13.89 2.87 -8.10
C SER A 143 12.91 3.88 -8.73
N SER A 144 11.75 4.15 -8.11
CA SER A 144 10.85 5.23 -8.55
C SER A 144 11.57 6.58 -8.54
N ILE A 145 12.25 6.90 -7.43
CA ILE A 145 12.92 8.18 -7.23
C ILE A 145 14.05 8.33 -8.25
N GLU A 146 14.88 7.32 -8.45
CA GLU A 146 15.96 7.34 -9.45
C GLU A 146 15.43 7.54 -10.88
N THR A 147 14.33 6.86 -11.23
CA THR A 147 13.71 6.97 -12.55
C THR A 147 13.13 8.36 -12.80
N VAL A 148 12.48 8.96 -11.80
CA VAL A 148 11.80 10.27 -11.92
C VAL A 148 12.76 11.44 -11.77
N ALA A 149 13.72 11.35 -10.84
CA ALA A 149 14.75 12.35 -10.62
C ALA A 149 15.79 12.36 -11.76
N GLY A 150 15.78 11.32 -12.59
CA GLY A 150 16.76 11.11 -13.64
C GLY A 150 18.12 10.79 -13.03
N ALA A 151 18.56 9.54 -13.14
CA ALA A 151 19.98 9.30 -13.30
C ALA A 151 20.42 10.10 -14.52
N SER A 152 20.98 11.30 -14.32
CA SER A 152 21.55 12.09 -15.39
C SER A 152 22.44 11.17 -16.21
N GLU A 153 22.23 11.08 -17.53
CA GLU A 153 23.07 10.34 -18.49
C GLU A 153 24.56 10.73 -18.48
N PHE A 154 25.00 11.56 -17.53
CA PHE A 154 26.36 12.02 -17.38
C PHE A 154 26.77 12.17 -15.90
N GLY A 155 26.51 11.18 -15.06
CA GLY A 155 27.24 10.95 -13.79
C GLY A 155 27.36 12.12 -12.80
N ARG A 156 26.49 13.15 -12.88
CA ARG A 156 26.57 14.40 -12.10
C ARG A 156 25.18 14.99 -11.85
N GLY A 157 24.25 14.15 -11.42
CA GLY A 157 22.93 14.57 -10.93
C GLY A 157 22.96 14.79 -9.42
N SER A 158 22.00 15.56 -8.90
CA SER A 158 21.79 16.00 -7.50
C SER A 158 21.71 14.89 -6.42
N LEU A 159 22.08 13.65 -6.74
CA LEU A 159 22.22 12.51 -5.84
C LEU A 159 23.70 12.12 -5.63
N GLU A 160 24.65 12.97 -6.05
CA GLU A 160 26.09 12.81 -5.86
C GLU A 160 26.41 12.56 -4.36
N GLY A 161 26.56 11.29 -3.98
CA GLY A 161 26.87 10.85 -2.61
C GLY A 161 25.87 9.87 -1.97
N TRP A 162 24.69 9.66 -2.56
CA TRP A 162 23.73 8.67 -2.07
C TRP A 162 23.74 7.44 -2.97
N ASP A 163 24.42 6.38 -2.51
CA ASP A 163 24.28 5.04 -3.11
C ASP A 163 22.86 4.49 -2.88
N GLU A 164 22.42 3.49 -3.66
CA GLU A 164 21.07 2.90 -3.60
C GLU A 164 20.70 2.53 -2.14
N VAL A 165 21.68 1.99 -1.41
CA VAL A 165 21.57 1.61 0.00
C VAL A 165 21.35 2.82 0.91
N GLY A 166 22.04 3.93 0.67
CA GLY A 166 21.88 5.17 1.44
C GLY A 166 20.49 5.76 1.26
N LEU A 167 20.00 5.77 0.01
CA LEU A 167 18.66 6.26 -0.31
C LEU A 167 17.58 5.37 0.31
N ALA A 168 17.74 4.04 0.22
CA ALA A 168 16.83 3.09 0.85
C ALA A 168 16.82 3.24 2.37
N PHE A 169 17.98 3.44 3.00
CA PHE A 169 18.08 3.68 4.43
C PHE A 169 17.43 4.99 4.85
N GLY A 170 17.63 6.08 4.09
CA GLY A 170 16.98 7.36 4.33
C GLY A 170 15.45 7.28 4.26
N VAL A 171 14.93 6.59 3.23
CA VAL A 171 13.49 6.32 3.09
C VAL A 171 12.98 5.47 4.26
N ALA A 172 13.69 4.39 4.61
CA ALA A 172 13.31 3.52 5.72
C ALA A 172 13.31 4.27 7.07
N ALA A 173 14.31 5.12 7.32
CA ALA A 173 14.37 5.96 8.51
C ALA A 173 13.22 6.96 8.54
N GLY A 174 12.90 7.60 7.42
CA GLY A 174 11.74 8.49 7.29
C GLY A 174 10.42 7.76 7.57
N MET A 175 10.23 6.57 7.01
CA MET A 175 9.07 5.71 7.28
C MET A 175 9.02 5.26 8.75
N ALA A 176 10.16 4.96 9.37
CA ALA A 176 10.24 4.59 10.78
C ALA A 176 9.86 5.76 11.70
N VAL A 177 10.42 6.96 11.45
CA VAL A 177 10.05 8.18 12.18
C VAL A 177 8.57 8.47 12.01
N PHE A 178 8.04 8.40 10.79
CA PHE A 178 6.62 8.56 10.52
C PHE A 178 5.77 7.55 11.31
N THR A 179 6.17 6.27 11.30
CA THR A 179 5.48 5.21 12.05
C THR A 179 5.56 5.42 13.56
N ILE A 180 6.66 5.93 14.10
CA ILE A 180 6.80 6.23 15.54
C ILE A 180 5.95 7.43 15.93
N LEU A 181 6.00 8.52 15.15
CA LEU A 181 5.26 9.74 15.47
C LEU A 181 3.74 9.52 15.43
N PHE A 182 3.27 8.63 14.55
CA PHE A 182 1.85 8.53 14.22
C PHE A 182 1.25 7.13 14.42
N GLY A 183 2.01 6.07 14.23
CA GLY A 183 1.56 4.68 14.35
C GLY A 183 1.55 4.16 15.80
N THR A 184 2.51 4.56 16.64
CA THR A 184 2.60 4.06 18.03
C THR A 184 1.90 4.93 19.06
N ARG A 185 1.50 6.16 18.70
CA ARG A 185 0.93 7.12 19.65
C ARG A 185 -0.55 6.89 19.98
N ASN A 186 -1.28 6.11 19.18
CA ASN A 186 -2.71 5.82 19.36
C ASN A 186 -3.04 4.33 19.13
N VAL A 187 -2.22 3.38 19.62
CA VAL A 187 -2.47 1.93 19.46
C VAL A 187 -3.52 1.45 20.47
N ASP A 188 -4.76 1.92 20.36
CA ASP A 188 -5.88 1.17 20.91
C ASP A 188 -6.57 0.44 19.75
N ALA A 189 -6.27 -0.85 19.61
CA ALA A 189 -6.78 -1.72 18.54
C ALA A 189 -8.33 -1.84 18.52
N LYS A 190 -9.02 -1.18 19.46
CA LYS A 190 -10.46 -1.16 19.63
C LYS A 190 -11.16 0.09 19.09
N GLU A 191 -10.45 1.18 18.85
CA GLU A 191 -11.07 2.40 18.31
C GLU A 191 -11.07 2.37 16.77
N GLN A 192 -12.17 2.76 16.14
CA GLN A 192 -12.19 2.97 14.68
C GLN A 192 -11.47 4.29 14.39
N HIS A 193 -10.25 4.23 13.86
CA HIS A 193 -9.50 5.41 13.43
C HIS A 193 -10.07 5.94 12.11
N HIS A 194 -11.17 6.66 12.20
CA HIS A 194 -11.87 7.21 11.04
C HIS A 194 -10.99 8.14 10.20
N GLY A 195 -10.03 8.85 10.81
CA GLY A 195 -9.05 9.67 10.10
C GLY A 195 -8.08 8.85 9.26
N VAL A 196 -7.54 7.75 9.80
CA VAL A 196 -6.63 6.87 9.04
C VAL A 196 -7.35 6.24 7.85
N VAL A 197 -8.59 5.77 8.05
CA VAL A 197 -9.43 5.23 6.98
C VAL A 197 -9.69 6.30 5.89
N ALA A 198 -9.92 7.56 6.27
CA ALA A 198 -10.11 8.67 5.33
C ALA A 198 -8.85 8.95 4.50
N ALA A 199 -7.68 8.96 5.13
CA ALA A 199 -6.42 9.19 4.44
C ALA A 199 -6.12 8.09 3.42
N ILE A 200 -6.33 6.82 3.80
CA ILE A 200 -6.19 5.68 2.89
C ILE A 200 -7.19 5.80 1.72
N ALA A 201 -8.43 6.21 2.00
CA ALA A 201 -9.42 6.40 0.93
C ALA A 201 -9.02 7.52 -0.04
N LEU A 202 -8.46 8.64 0.45
CA LEU A 202 -7.95 9.70 -0.42
C LEU A 202 -6.76 9.21 -1.26
N GLU A 203 -5.82 8.50 -0.64
CA GLU A 203 -4.70 7.85 -1.34
C GLU A 203 -5.20 6.89 -2.44
N ALA A 204 -6.26 6.13 -2.16
CA ALA A 204 -6.89 5.23 -3.12
C ALA A 204 -7.46 5.97 -4.35
N VAL A 205 -8.05 7.15 -4.17
CA VAL A 205 -8.52 7.97 -5.31
C VAL A 205 -7.35 8.39 -6.19
N VAL A 206 -6.24 8.85 -5.59
CA VAL A 206 -5.04 9.25 -6.34
C VAL A 206 -4.46 8.07 -7.12
N LYS A 207 -4.38 6.89 -6.46
CA LYS A 207 -3.96 5.63 -7.08
C LYS A 207 -4.83 5.25 -8.28
N LEU A 208 -6.15 5.31 -8.13
CA LEU A 208 -7.10 4.98 -9.18
C LEU A 208 -6.96 5.95 -10.36
N ALA A 209 -6.89 7.25 -10.08
CA ALA A 209 -6.69 8.28 -11.11
C ALA A 209 -5.38 8.04 -11.90
N ALA A 210 -4.29 7.70 -11.21
CA ALA A 210 -3.02 7.38 -11.84
C ALA A 210 -3.12 6.14 -12.75
N LEU A 211 -3.73 5.05 -12.29
CA LEU A 211 -3.92 3.84 -13.10
C LEU A 211 -4.81 4.09 -14.32
N VAL A 212 -5.89 4.84 -14.17
CA VAL A 212 -6.78 5.20 -15.29
C VAL A 212 -6.05 6.07 -16.29
N ALA A 213 -5.25 7.04 -15.84
CA ALA A 213 -4.43 7.88 -16.73
C ALA A 213 -3.42 7.05 -17.52
N VAL A 214 -2.73 6.11 -16.87
CA VAL A 214 -1.79 5.19 -17.53
C VAL A 214 -2.52 4.31 -18.54
N GLY A 215 -3.62 3.67 -18.16
CA GLY A 215 -4.40 2.82 -19.06
C GLY A 215 -4.91 3.57 -20.28
N THR A 216 -5.45 4.79 -20.08
CA THR A 216 -5.92 5.67 -21.16
C THR A 216 -4.76 6.06 -22.08
N SER A 217 -3.60 6.41 -21.53
CA SER A 217 -2.40 6.73 -22.31
C SER A 217 -1.97 5.55 -23.19
N VAL A 218 -1.97 4.32 -22.66
CA VAL A 218 -1.63 3.13 -23.46
C VAL A 218 -2.60 2.93 -24.62
N VAL A 219 -3.91 3.06 -24.37
CA VAL A 219 -4.94 2.86 -25.41
C VAL A 219 -4.85 3.91 -26.52
N TYR A 220 -4.69 5.19 -26.17
CA TYR A 220 -4.81 6.29 -27.13
C TYR A 220 -3.49 6.85 -27.66
N VAL A 221 -2.39 6.70 -26.92
CA VAL A 221 -1.10 7.31 -27.25
C VAL A 221 -0.06 6.26 -27.64
N SER A 222 -0.02 5.11 -26.98
CA SER A 222 1.02 4.09 -27.17
C SER A 222 0.72 3.04 -28.26
N GLY A 223 -0.30 3.25 -29.09
CA GLY A 223 -0.63 2.35 -30.20
C GLY A 223 -1.63 1.23 -29.88
N GLY A 224 -2.35 1.31 -28.76
CA GLY A 224 -3.47 0.42 -28.46
C GLY A 224 -3.09 -0.88 -27.73
N MET A 225 -4.03 -1.82 -27.64
CA MET A 225 -3.86 -3.06 -26.87
C MET A 225 -3.14 -4.19 -27.64
N GLU A 226 -2.83 -3.98 -28.91
CA GLU A 226 -2.25 -5.02 -29.78
C GLU A 226 -0.95 -5.60 -29.21
N ALA A 227 -0.05 -4.73 -28.71
CA ALA A 227 1.21 -5.15 -28.11
C ALA A 227 1.05 -6.05 -26.87
N ILE A 228 -0.08 -5.95 -26.14
CA ILE A 228 -0.38 -6.80 -24.98
C ILE A 228 -0.79 -8.19 -25.46
N TYR A 229 -1.60 -8.28 -26.51
CA TYR A 229 -2.07 -9.55 -27.07
C TYR A 229 -0.96 -10.30 -27.80
N THR A 230 -0.12 -9.61 -28.56
CA THR A 230 1.00 -10.23 -29.28
C THR A 230 2.04 -10.85 -28.33
N ARG A 231 2.21 -10.27 -27.12
CA ARG A 231 3.10 -10.83 -26.08
C ARG A 231 2.47 -11.97 -25.28
N ALA A 232 1.16 -12.21 -25.44
CA ALA A 232 0.43 -13.27 -24.76
C ALA A 232 0.29 -14.55 -25.60
N ALA A 233 0.59 -14.48 -26.91
CA ALA A 233 0.61 -15.61 -27.85
C ALA A 233 1.97 -16.32 -27.83
#